data_AF-A0A3D3F718-F1
#
_entry.id   AF-A0A3D3F718-F1
#
_cell.length_a   1.000
_cell.length_b   1.000
_cell.length_c   1.000
_cell.angle_alpha   90.00
_cell.angle_beta   90.00
_cell.angle_gamma   90.00
#
_symmetry.space_group_name_H-M   'P 1'
#
loop_
_entity.id
_entity.type
_entity.pdbx_description
1 polymer ?
#
loop_
_entity_poly.entity_id
_entity_poly.type
_entity_poly.pdbx_seq_one_letter_code
_entity_poly.pdbx_strand_id
1 'polypeptide(L)'
;MKKNIYLLFLLCLSGVCVCANDSDSPLDRKGPLSLADPFIMLHNDTYYAYGTNAEDGIEVYTSENLKEWRKEQNLALHKNDSFGDKWFWAPEVYLVNGRFYMYYTAEEHICVATSDSPLGPFKQAEQKPMLEGE
;
A
#
# COMPACT_ATOMS: atom_id res chain seq x y z
N MET A 1 11.45 40.21 -49.97
CA MET A 1 11.32 41.56 -49.37
C MET A 1 9.89 41.74 -48.84
N LYS A 2 9.76 41.85 -47.50
CA LYS A 2 8.68 42.42 -46.65
C LYS A 2 7.19 42.23 -47.07
N LYS A 3 6.39 41.56 -46.22
CA LYS A 3 5.56 42.17 -45.15
C LYS A 3 4.74 41.11 -44.38
N ASN A 4 4.83 41.15 -43.04
CA ASN A 4 3.94 40.44 -42.11
C ASN A 4 2.57 41.14 -42.05
N ILE A 5 1.49 40.39 -41.86
CA ILE A 5 0.31 40.90 -41.15
C ILE A 5 -0.38 39.78 -40.38
N TYR A 6 -0.60 40.01 -39.09
CA TYR A 6 -1.35 39.16 -38.18
C TYR A 6 -2.85 39.43 -38.39
N LEU A 7 -3.69 38.39 -38.41
CA LEU A 7 -5.07 38.54 -37.97
C LEU A 7 -5.54 37.28 -37.24
N LEU A 8 -5.79 37.52 -35.96
CA LEU A 8 -6.41 36.66 -34.96
C LEU A 8 -7.90 36.47 -35.33
N PHE A 9 -8.41 35.24 -35.36
CA PHE A 9 -9.83 35.00 -35.07
C PHE A 9 -9.99 33.74 -34.22
N LEU A 10 -10.23 34.01 -32.94
CA LEU A 10 -10.70 33.08 -31.93
C LEU A 10 -12.14 32.69 -32.29
N LEU A 11 -12.46 31.41 -32.44
CA LEU A 11 -13.82 30.94 -32.16
C LEU A 11 -13.78 29.59 -31.44
N CYS A 12 -13.93 29.74 -30.14
CA CYS A 12 -14.34 28.80 -29.12
C CYS A 12 -15.51 27.86 -29.52
N LEU A 13 -15.59 26.77 -28.75
CA LEU A 13 -16.76 25.90 -28.48
C LEU A 13 -17.10 24.78 -29.47
N SER A 14 -16.52 23.61 -29.20
CA SER A 14 -17.33 22.47 -28.77
C SER A 14 -16.58 21.73 -27.67
N GLY A 15 -16.70 22.24 -26.44
CA GLY A 15 -16.23 21.56 -25.25
C GLY A 15 -17.02 20.27 -25.07
N VAL A 16 -16.38 19.14 -25.35
CA VAL A 16 -16.75 17.89 -24.71
C VAL A 16 -16.14 17.98 -23.31
N CYS A 17 -16.84 18.62 -22.36
CA CYS A 17 -16.58 18.31 -20.97
C CYS A 17 -17.17 16.92 -20.74
N VAL A 18 -16.36 15.88 -20.93
CA VAL A 18 -16.63 14.66 -20.18
C VAL A 18 -16.33 15.07 -18.74
N CYS A 19 -17.38 15.42 -18.01
CA CYS A 19 -17.33 15.33 -16.56
C CYS A 19 -17.04 13.86 -16.28
N ALA A 20 -15.78 13.56 -15.94
CA ALA A 20 -15.46 12.27 -15.37
C ALA A 20 -16.37 12.12 -14.15
N ASN A 21 -17.23 11.11 -14.17
CA ASN A 21 -17.92 10.69 -12.97
C ASN A 21 -16.80 10.21 -12.03
N ASP A 22 -16.49 11.00 -11.00
CA ASP A 22 -15.86 10.49 -9.79
C ASP A 22 -16.87 9.49 -9.22
N SER A 23 -16.78 8.23 -9.66
CA SER A 23 -17.38 7.14 -8.95
C SER A 23 -16.62 7.07 -7.63
N ASP A 24 -17.18 7.69 -6.59
CA ASP A 24 -16.72 7.61 -5.20
C ASP A 24 -16.71 6.12 -4.81
N SER A 25 -15.60 5.47 -5.13
CA SER A 25 -15.40 4.07 -4.82
C SER A 25 -15.23 3.99 -3.31
N PRO A 26 -15.78 2.97 -2.62
CA PRO A 26 -15.55 2.81 -1.18
C PRO A 26 -14.06 2.79 -0.77
N LEU A 27 -13.16 2.64 -1.74
CA LEU A 27 -11.71 2.55 -1.64
C LEU A 27 -11.03 3.92 -1.73
N ASP A 28 -11.68 4.93 -2.32
CA ASP A 28 -11.17 6.31 -2.37
C ASP A 28 -11.43 7.09 -1.08
N ARG A 29 -12.08 6.45 -0.10
CA ARG A 29 -12.28 7.05 1.23
C ARG A 29 -10.96 7.17 1.96
N LYS A 30 -10.35 8.34 1.81
CA LYS A 30 -9.30 8.84 2.69
C LYS A 30 -9.84 8.92 4.11
N GLY A 31 -9.21 8.22 5.03
CA GLY A 31 -9.67 8.07 6.41
C GLY A 31 -8.54 8.16 7.42
N PRO A 32 -8.85 8.14 8.73
CA PRO A 32 -7.82 8.05 9.76
C PRO A 32 -7.03 6.74 9.61
N LEU A 33 -5.72 6.80 9.83
CA LEU A 33 -4.87 5.62 9.88
C LEU A 33 -5.20 4.81 11.15
N SER A 34 -6.01 3.78 11.00
CA SER A 34 -6.48 2.94 12.11
C SER A 34 -5.63 1.68 12.23
N LEU A 35 -4.40 1.84 12.71
CA LEU A 35 -3.44 0.75 12.91
C LEU A 35 -2.87 0.81 14.33
N ALA A 36 -2.80 -0.34 15.01
CA ALA A 36 -1.87 -0.52 16.12
C ALA A 36 -0.49 -0.93 15.58
N ASP A 37 0.56 -0.70 16.39
CA ASP A 37 1.96 -1.05 16.07
C ASP A 37 2.40 -0.60 14.66
N PRO A 38 2.23 0.69 14.29
CA PRO A 38 2.45 1.12 12.92
C PRO A 38 3.94 1.16 12.57
N PHE A 39 4.25 0.69 11.36
CA PHE A 39 5.52 0.94 10.68
C PHE A 39 5.25 1.63 9.34
N ILE A 40 6.01 2.70 9.04
CA ILE A 40 5.86 3.47 7.80
C ILE A 40 7.15 3.40 6.98
N MET A 41 7.04 2.90 5.76
CA MET A 41 8.13 2.86 4.77
C MET A 41 7.89 3.90 3.68
N LEU A 42 8.92 4.69 3.33
CA LEU A 42 8.90 5.52 2.12
C LEU A 42 9.56 4.74 0.97
N HIS A 43 8.84 4.57 -0.14
CA HIS A 43 9.37 3.95 -1.36
C HIS A 43 8.76 4.61 -2.60
N ASN A 44 9.59 5.04 -3.55
CA ASN A 44 9.17 5.71 -4.79
C ASN A 44 8.12 6.81 -4.56
N ASP A 45 8.44 7.76 -3.68
CA ASP A 45 7.59 8.91 -3.30
C ASP A 45 6.22 8.56 -2.68
N THR A 46 6.01 7.30 -2.32
CA THR A 46 4.81 6.82 -1.63
C THR A 46 5.15 6.30 -0.24
N TYR A 47 4.38 6.72 0.77
CA TYR A 47 4.43 6.16 2.11
C TYR A 47 3.52 4.94 2.21
N TYR A 48 4.04 3.85 2.75
CA TYR A 48 3.33 2.61 3.02
C TYR A 48 3.29 2.39 4.53
N ALA A 49 2.10 2.41 5.12
CA ALA A 49 1.90 2.12 6.53
C ALA A 49 1.34 0.71 6.70
N TYR A 50 2.01 -0.10 7.50
CA TYR A 50 1.61 -1.45 7.89
C TYR A 50 1.31 -1.45 9.38
N GLY A 51 0.41 -2.32 9.83
CA GLY A 51 0.11 -2.43 11.25
C GLY A 51 -0.93 -3.48 11.59
N THR A 52 -1.17 -3.60 12.90
CA THR A 52 -2.13 -4.51 13.52
C THR A 52 -3.54 -3.93 13.42
N ASN A 53 -4.42 -4.54 12.62
CA ASN A 53 -5.86 -4.21 12.57
C ASN A 53 -6.75 -5.26 11.88
N ALA A 54 -6.18 -6.35 11.33
CA ALA A 54 -6.92 -7.40 10.65
C ALA A 54 -6.85 -8.73 11.42
N GLU A 55 -7.90 -9.54 11.28
CA GLU A 55 -7.97 -10.88 11.89
C GLU A 55 -7.08 -11.88 11.15
N ASP A 56 -7.09 -11.82 9.81
CA ASP A 56 -6.49 -12.81 8.93
C ASP A 56 -5.10 -12.41 8.37
N GLY A 57 -4.45 -11.38 8.92
CA GLY A 57 -3.14 -10.95 8.46
C GLY A 57 -2.79 -9.49 8.74
N ILE A 58 -2.03 -8.87 7.85
CA ILE A 58 -1.52 -7.49 7.99
C ILE A 58 -2.09 -6.59 6.89
N GLU A 59 -2.68 -5.46 7.30
CA GLU A 59 -3.18 -4.42 6.38
C GLU A 59 -2.05 -3.53 5.86
N VAL A 60 -2.28 -2.86 4.73
CA VAL A 60 -1.42 -1.77 4.24
C VAL A 60 -2.24 -0.57 3.82
N TYR A 61 -1.74 0.61 4.18
CA TYR A 61 -2.28 1.91 3.78
C TYR A 61 -1.23 2.65 2.98
N THR A 62 -1.65 3.49 2.04
CA THR A 62 -0.76 4.33 1.25
C THR A 62 -1.06 5.82 1.46
N SER A 63 -0.02 6.65 1.37
CA SER A 63 -0.14 8.11 1.42
C SER A 63 0.95 8.77 0.59
N GLU A 64 0.65 9.93 0.01
CA GLU A 64 1.65 10.80 -0.64
C GLU A 64 2.15 11.90 0.30
N ASN A 65 1.45 12.15 1.41
CA ASN A 65 1.63 13.36 2.22
C ASN A 65 1.59 13.15 3.74
N LEU A 66 1.51 11.90 4.21
CA LEU A 66 1.42 11.49 5.62
C LEU A 66 0.17 11.97 6.38
N LYS A 67 -0.74 12.67 5.72
CA LYS A 67 -1.98 13.21 6.32
C LYS A 67 -3.20 12.43 5.87
N GLU A 68 -3.28 12.16 4.58
CA GLU A 68 -4.38 11.45 3.95
C GLU A 68 -3.93 10.03 3.61
N TRP A 69 -4.63 9.04 4.16
CA TRP A 69 -4.30 7.64 4.01
C TRP A 69 -5.41 6.91 3.27
N ARG A 70 -5.02 6.12 2.26
CA ARG A 70 -5.90 5.20 1.55
C ARG A 70 -5.64 3.79 2.07
N LYS A 71 -6.69 3.11 2.53
CA LYS A 71 -6.62 1.68 2.86
C LYS A 71 -6.60 0.88 1.56
N GLU A 72 -5.63 -0.01 1.41
CA GLU A 72 -5.58 -0.89 0.24
C GLU A 72 -6.57 -2.05 0.39
N GLN A 73 -7.08 -2.54 -0.75
CA GLN A 73 -8.11 -3.60 -0.76
C GLN A 73 -7.63 -4.91 -0.18
N ASN A 74 -6.40 -5.27 -0.54
CA ASN A 74 -5.81 -6.55 -0.18
C ASN A 74 -4.96 -6.35 1.07
N LEU A 75 -4.93 -7.39 1.91
CA LEU A 75 -3.92 -7.49 2.95
C LEU A 75 -2.54 -7.54 2.30
N ALA A 76 -1.56 -6.88 2.91
CA ALA A 76 -0.17 -7.04 2.53
C ALA A 76 0.29 -8.48 2.80
N LEU A 77 -0.13 -9.07 3.93
CA LEU A 77 0.10 -10.47 4.27
C LEU A 77 -1.23 -11.12 4.65
N HIS A 78 -1.51 -12.29 4.10
CA HIS A 78 -2.69 -13.10 4.46
C HIS A 78 -2.23 -14.40 5.12
N LYS A 79 -2.96 -14.90 6.12
CA LYS A 79 -2.61 -16.11 6.89
C LYS A 79 -2.28 -17.33 6.02
N ASN A 80 -3.03 -17.54 4.93
CA ASN A 80 -2.78 -18.61 3.96
C ASN A 80 -1.38 -18.59 3.30
N ASP A 81 -0.67 -17.46 3.35
CA ASP A 81 0.68 -17.29 2.81
C ASP A 81 1.76 -17.27 3.92
N SER A 82 1.39 -17.58 5.17
CA SER A 82 2.20 -17.45 6.38
C SER A 82 2.03 -18.65 7.33
N PHE A 83 2.97 -18.81 8.25
CA PHE A 83 2.79 -19.55 9.50
C PHE A 83 1.70 -18.92 10.37
N GLY A 84 1.00 -19.77 11.14
CA GLY A 84 -0.03 -19.39 12.10
C GLY A 84 -1.40 -19.15 11.48
N ASP A 85 -2.46 -19.30 12.29
CA ASP A 85 -3.84 -19.05 11.88
C ASP A 85 -4.42 -17.72 12.42
N LYS A 86 -3.70 -17.06 13.33
CA LYS A 86 -4.17 -15.88 14.06
C LYS A 86 -3.01 -15.03 14.63
N TRP A 87 -3.39 -13.90 15.22
CA TRP A 87 -2.49 -13.02 16.00
C TRP A 87 -1.35 -12.44 15.16
N PHE A 88 -1.72 -11.93 13.98
CA PHE A 88 -0.82 -11.24 13.07
C PHE A 88 -0.59 -9.79 13.52
N TRP A 89 0.58 -9.51 14.09
CA TRP A 89 0.85 -8.24 14.78
C TRP A 89 2.19 -7.62 14.42
N ALA A 90 2.31 -6.32 14.74
CA ALA A 90 3.55 -5.54 14.78
C ALA A 90 4.48 -5.73 13.56
N PRO A 91 4.00 -5.46 12.34
CA PRO A 91 4.79 -5.63 11.13
C PRO A 91 5.83 -4.51 10.95
N GLU A 92 7.00 -4.87 10.43
CA GLU A 92 8.00 -3.94 9.90
C GLU A 92 8.46 -4.40 8.50
N VAL A 93 8.67 -3.46 7.57
CA VAL A 93 8.99 -3.78 6.17
C VAL A 93 10.27 -3.11 5.70
N TYR A 94 11.16 -3.90 5.10
CA TYR A 94 12.47 -3.44 4.64
C TYR A 94 12.74 -3.86 3.19
N LEU A 95 13.23 -2.93 2.36
CA LEU A 95 13.74 -3.24 1.02
C LEU A 95 15.22 -3.63 1.13
N VAL A 96 15.53 -4.89 0.82
CA VAL A 96 16.90 -5.42 0.85
C VAL A 96 17.18 -6.11 -0.48
N ASN A 97 18.22 -5.65 -1.19
CA ASN A 97 18.66 -6.23 -2.47
C ASN A 97 17.52 -6.37 -3.50
N GLY A 98 16.62 -5.38 -3.57
CA GLY A 98 15.53 -5.37 -4.54
C GLY A 98 14.30 -6.20 -4.14
N ARG A 99 14.26 -6.77 -2.94
CA ARG A 99 13.10 -7.52 -2.42
C ARG A 99 12.62 -6.95 -1.09
N PHE A 100 11.31 -6.95 -0.87
CA PHE A 100 10.72 -6.52 0.39
C PHE A 100 10.65 -7.67 1.37
N TYR A 101 11.04 -7.40 2.61
CA TYR A 101 11.01 -8.33 3.73
C TYR A 101 10.08 -7.75 4.78
N MET A 102 9.02 -8.48 5.13
CA MET A 102 8.15 -8.16 6.25
C MET A 102 8.53 -9.05 7.43
N TYR A 103 8.95 -8.43 8.52
CA TYR A 103 9.07 -9.07 9.83
C TYR A 103 7.79 -8.78 10.60
N TYR A 104 7.23 -9.79 11.26
CA TYR A 104 5.94 -9.70 11.93
C TYR A 104 5.82 -10.80 12.98
N THR A 105 4.79 -10.69 13.81
CA THR A 105 4.41 -11.73 14.76
C THR A 105 3.22 -12.51 14.20
N ALA A 106 3.22 -13.84 14.32
CA ALA A 106 2.06 -14.71 14.13
C ALA A 106 2.07 -15.77 15.22
N GLU A 107 0.93 -15.98 15.88
CA GLU A 107 0.82 -16.87 17.05
C GLU A 107 1.94 -16.69 18.09
N GLU A 108 2.28 -15.44 18.41
CA GLU A 108 3.35 -15.09 19.36
C GLU A 108 4.78 -15.47 18.90
N HIS A 109 4.97 -15.90 17.65
CA HIS A 109 6.27 -16.19 17.08
C HIS A 109 6.71 -15.14 16.07
N ILE A 110 8.00 -14.83 16.06
CA ILE A 110 8.60 -13.95 15.05
C ILE A 110 8.68 -14.69 13.72
N CYS A 111 8.15 -14.06 12.68
CA CYS A 111 8.09 -14.58 11.32
C CYS A 111 8.73 -13.60 10.34
N VAL A 112 9.11 -14.12 9.17
CA VAL A 112 9.56 -13.29 8.04
C VAL A 112 8.96 -13.81 6.74
N ALA A 113 8.39 -12.89 5.97
CA ALA A 113 7.80 -13.12 4.66
C ALA A 113 8.37 -12.13 3.64
N THR A 114 8.26 -12.45 2.36
CA THR A 114 8.87 -11.63 1.30
C THR A 114 7.90 -11.29 0.18
N SER A 115 8.13 -10.16 -0.48
CA SER A 115 7.37 -9.74 -1.66
C SER A 115 8.25 -8.98 -2.66
N ASP A 116 7.86 -8.99 -3.93
CA ASP A 116 8.45 -8.14 -4.97
C ASP A 116 7.79 -6.74 -5.02
N SER A 117 6.75 -6.52 -4.22
CA SER A 117 5.98 -5.27 -4.15
C SER A 117 5.83 -4.80 -2.70
N PRO A 118 5.88 -3.48 -2.43
CA PRO A 118 5.58 -2.96 -1.10
C PRO A 118 4.12 -3.19 -0.69
N LEU A 119 3.22 -3.45 -1.64
CA LEU A 119 1.81 -3.77 -1.37
C LEU A 119 1.58 -5.25 -1.03
N GLY A 120 2.62 -6.09 -1.08
CA GLY A 120 2.46 -7.53 -1.03
C GLY A 120 1.97 -8.12 -2.37
N PRO A 121 1.48 -9.38 -2.36
CA PRO A 121 1.37 -10.23 -1.18
C PRO A 121 2.76 -10.61 -0.64
N PHE A 122 2.93 -10.52 0.67
CA PHE A 122 4.08 -11.06 1.39
C PHE A 122 3.85 -12.52 1.69
N LYS A 123 4.80 -13.37 1.30
CA LYS A 123 4.68 -14.83 1.42
C LYS A 123 5.91 -15.44 2.05
N GLN A 124 5.70 -16.49 2.84
CA GLN A 124 6.76 -17.38 3.27
C GLN A 124 6.97 -18.48 2.23
N ALA A 125 8.23 -18.78 1.91
CA ALA A 125 8.56 -19.94 1.05
C ALA A 125 8.29 -21.27 1.77
N GLU A 126 8.51 -21.28 3.08
CA GLU A 126 8.18 -22.36 4.00
C GLU A 126 7.46 -21.71 5.20
N GLN A 127 6.24 -22.14 5.49
CA GLN A 127 5.37 -21.53 6.51
C GLN A 127 5.77 -21.99 7.91
N LYS A 128 6.82 -21.37 8.44
CA LYS A 128 7.34 -21.62 9.78
C LYS A 128 7.83 -20.33 10.45
N PRO A 129 7.90 -20.27 11.78
CA PRO A 129 8.51 -19.16 12.48
C PRO A 129 10.03 -19.11 12.21
N MET A 130 10.66 -17.98 12.54
CA MET A 130 12.11 -17.82 12.41
C MET A 130 12.90 -18.68 13.40
N LEU A 131 12.33 -18.93 14.59
CA LEU A 131 12.87 -19.80 15.62
C LEU A 131 11.82 -20.87 15.95
N GLU A 132 12.21 -22.14 15.81
CA GLU A 132 11.34 -23.27 16.13
C GLU A 132 11.57 -23.72 17.58
N GLY A 133 10.48 -24.02 18.30
CA GLY A 133 10.54 -24.63 19.63
C GLY A 133 10.63 -23.67 20.82
N GLU A 134 10.20 -22.41 20.64
CA GLU A 134 9.91 -21.49 21.75
C GLU A 134 8.49 -21.70 22.31
#